data_AF-A0A3D3F9Z3-F1
#
_entry.id   AF-A0A3D3F9Z3-F1
#
_cell.length_a   1.000
_cell.length_b   1.000
_cell.length_c   1.000
_cell.angle_alpha   90.00
_cell.angle_beta   90.00
_cell.angle_gamma   90.00
#
_symmetry.space_group_name_H-M   'P 1'
#
loop_
_entity.id
_entity.type
_entity.pdbx_description
1 polymer ?
#
loop_
_entity_poly.entity_id
_entity_poly.type
_entity_poly.pdbx_seq_one_letter_code
_entity_poly.pdbx_strand_id
1 'polypeptide(L)'
;FNAGPQVSILFNHSSSMSEALAADVETQKKANPDNAFIGLQYADPESRFDYGLIGGVGLELRTGIGDFDLEGRYYFGLADFFRYESRKTDFSRAAHRVIEAKLTYYIKF
;
A
#
# COMPACT_ATOMS: atom_id res chain seq x y z
N PHE A 1 -15.01 -11.30 -13.67
CA PHE A 1 -14.23 -10.05 -13.56
C PHE A 1 -14.90 -9.20 -12.51
N ASN A 2 -14.16 -8.81 -11.48
CA ASN A 2 -14.64 -8.04 -10.34
C ASN A 2 -13.95 -6.69 -10.37
N ALA A 3 -14.68 -5.59 -10.54
CA ALA A 3 -14.09 -4.26 -10.41
C ALA A 3 -15.01 -3.35 -9.61
N GLY A 4 -14.41 -2.49 -8.79
CA GLY A 4 -15.17 -1.60 -7.94
C GLY A 4 -14.30 -0.70 -7.07
N PRO A 5 -14.94 0.19 -6.30
CA PRO A 5 -14.24 0.99 -5.30
C PRO A 5 -13.80 0.09 -4.14
N GLN A 6 -12.63 0.39 -3.58
CA GLN A 6 -12.14 -0.21 -2.34
C GLN A 6 -11.62 0.89 -1.41
N VAL A 7 -11.89 0.70 -0.11
CA VAL A 7 -11.43 1.56 0.97
C VAL A 7 -10.70 0.71 1.99
N SER A 8 -9.56 1.19 2.48
CA SER A 8 -8.68 0.49 3.40
C SER A 8 -8.27 1.42 4.55
N ILE A 9 -8.12 0.86 5.75
CA ILE A 9 -7.67 1.56 6.95
C ILE A 9 -6.44 0.84 7.50
N LEU A 10 -5.37 1.60 7.72
CA LEU A 10 -4.14 1.10 8.33
C LEU A 10 -4.25 1.14 9.85
N PHE A 11 -4.41 -0.03 10.48
CA PHE A 11 -4.52 -0.14 11.93
C PHE A 11 -3.18 -0.01 12.65
N ASN A 12 -2.12 -0.63 12.11
CA ASN A 12 -0.81 -0.65 12.75
C ASN A 12 0.31 -0.55 11.70
N HIS A 13 1.38 0.15 12.07
CA HIS A 13 2.59 0.29 11.28
C HIS A 13 3.80 0.08 12.21
N SER A 14 4.77 -0.69 11.74
CA SER A 14 6.02 -0.92 12.45
C SER A 14 7.15 -0.91 11.44
N SER A 15 8.05 0.06 11.55
CA SER A 15 9.25 0.17 10.73
C SER A 15 10.49 -0.11 11.57
N SER A 16 11.35 -1.03 11.12
CA SER A 16 12.63 -1.32 11.75
C SER A 16 13.76 -0.72 10.92
N MET A 17 14.66 0.02 11.58
CA MET A 17 15.84 0.62 10.95
C MET A 17 17.11 0.12 11.63
N SER A 18 18.15 -0.16 10.85
CA SER A 18 19.46 -0.53 11.41
C SER A 18 20.14 0.68 12.06
N GLU A 19 20.94 0.44 13.10
CA GLU A 19 21.58 1.51 13.88
C GLU A 19 22.55 2.35 13.03
N ALA A 20 23.29 1.72 12.11
CA ALA A 20 24.16 2.42 11.16
C ALA A 20 23.38 3.33 10.20
N LEU A 21 22.19 2.89 9.76
CA LEU A 21 21.32 3.70 8.90
C LEU A 21 20.67 4.84 9.70
N ALA A 22 20.37 4.63 10.99
CA ALA A 22 19.88 5.67 11.90
C ALA A 22 20.87 6.80 12.09
N ALA A 23 22.13 6.48 12.35
CA ALA A 23 23.19 7.47 12.45
C ALA A 23 23.38 8.25 11.15
N ASP A 24 23.30 7.59 9.99
CA ASP A 24 23.45 8.23 8.68
C ASP A 24 22.27 9.17 8.36
N VAL A 25 21.03 8.71 8.56
CA VAL A 25 19.81 9.51 8.39
C VAL A 25 19.81 10.74 9.31
N GLU A 26 20.26 10.60 10.57
CA GLU A 26 20.36 11.72 11.50
C GLU A 26 21.45 12.72 11.08
N THR A 27 22.59 12.23 10.57
CA THR A 27 23.67 13.07 10.06
C THR A 27 23.22 13.86 8.85
N GLN A 28 22.51 13.22 7.92
CA GLN A 28 21.97 13.88 6.73
C GLN A 28 20.88 14.91 7.10
N LYS A 29 20.01 14.62 8.08
CA LYS A 29 19.03 15.59 8.61
C LYS A 29 19.70 16.81 9.24
N LYS A 30 20.81 16.63 9.97
CA LYS A 30 21.57 17.74 10.55
C LYS A 30 22.30 18.57 9.50
N ALA A 31 22.80 17.93 8.43
CA ALA A 31 23.48 18.60 7.32
C ALA A 31 22.52 19.40 6.43
N ASN A 32 21.25 18.98 6.34
CA ASN A 32 20.25 19.62 5.49
C ASN A 32 18.88 19.64 6.19
N PRO A 33 18.68 20.54 7.18
CA PRO A 33 17.47 20.56 8.00
C PRO A 33 16.19 20.90 7.23
N ASP A 34 16.30 21.58 6.09
CA ASP A 34 15.17 21.93 5.23
C ASP A 34 14.73 20.78 4.30
N ASN A 35 15.53 19.71 4.21
CA ASN A 35 15.23 18.58 3.35
C ASN A 35 14.31 17.57 4.06
N ALA A 36 13.01 17.83 3.97
CA ALA A 36 11.97 17.00 4.58
C ALA A 36 11.95 15.54 4.08
N PHE A 37 12.66 15.20 3.01
CA PHE A 37 12.63 13.88 2.37
C PHE A 37 13.51 12.84 3.09
N ILE A 38 14.46 13.29 3.91
CA ILE A 38 15.45 12.40 4.56
C ILE A 38 14.75 11.57 5.64
N GLY A 39 14.67 10.25 5.45
CA GLY A 39 14.09 9.31 6.41
C GLY A 39 12.56 9.20 6.41
N LEU A 40 11.87 9.79 5.42
CA LEU A 40 10.40 9.76 5.33
C LEU A 40 9.82 8.32 5.21
N GLN A 41 10.60 7.39 4.66
CA GLN A 41 10.23 5.97 4.52
C GLN A 41 10.09 5.23 5.87
N TYR A 42 10.70 5.75 6.93
CA TYR A 42 10.63 5.22 8.29
C TYR A 42 9.82 6.14 9.22
N ALA A 43 9.25 7.23 8.68
CA ALA A 43 8.34 8.07 9.42
C ALA A 43 6.98 7.37 9.52
N ASP A 44 6.24 7.69 10.59
CA ASP A 44 4.87 7.22 10.71
C ASP A 44 4.01 7.81 9.57
N PRO A 45 3.13 7.00 8.96
CA PRO A 45 2.25 7.47 7.90
C PRO A 45 1.31 8.56 8.43
N GLU A 46 1.29 9.70 7.75
CA GLU A 46 0.46 10.86 8.13
C GLU A 46 -1.04 10.61 7.90
N SER A 47 -1.38 9.85 6.85
CA SER A 47 -2.74 9.35 6.60
C SER A 47 -2.79 7.84 6.81
N ARG A 48 -3.79 7.38 7.57
CA ARG A 48 -4.10 5.95 7.79
C ARG A 48 -5.28 5.48 6.97
N PHE A 49 -5.85 6.35 6.14
CA PHE A 49 -7.02 6.07 5.31
C PHE A 49 -6.64 6.10 3.84
N ASP A 50 -7.00 5.04 3.13
CA ASP A 50 -6.72 4.85 1.70
C ASP A 50 -8.01 4.49 0.95
N TYR A 51 -8.15 5.05 -0.25
CA TYR A 51 -9.22 4.66 -1.18
C TYR A 51 -8.66 4.48 -2.58
N GLY A 52 -9.28 3.59 -3.35
CA GLY A 52 -8.78 3.23 -4.66
C GLY A 52 -9.79 2.44 -5.47
N LEU A 53 -9.35 2.06 -6.66
CA LEU A 53 -10.08 1.17 -7.55
C LEU A 53 -9.40 -0.19 -7.51
N ILE A 54 -10.20 -1.24 -7.34
CA ILE A 54 -9.75 -2.61 -7.49
C ILE A 54 -10.34 -3.18 -8.78
N GLY A 55 -9.51 -3.88 -9.55
CA GLY A 55 -9.91 -4.67 -10.70
C GLY A 55 -9.30 -6.06 -10.60
N GLY A 56 -10.11 -7.10 -10.68
CA GLY A 56 -9.71 -8.48 -10.50
C GLY A 56 -10.28 -9.40 -11.57
N VAL A 57 -9.48 -10.37 -11.97
CA VAL A 57 -9.87 -11.46 -12.86
C VAL A 57 -9.60 -12.78 -12.16
N GLY A 58 -10.57 -13.68 -12.22
CA GLY A 58 -10.49 -14.98 -11.57
C GLY A 58 -10.75 -16.12 -12.53
N LEU A 59 -10.17 -17.27 -12.21
CA LEU A 59 -10.34 -18.54 -12.89
C LEU A 59 -10.75 -19.59 -11.85
N GLU A 60 -11.84 -20.29 -12.12
CA GLU A 60 -12.29 -21.42 -11.30
C GLU A 60 -11.91 -22.73 -12.02
N LEU A 61 -11.21 -23.61 -11.31
CA LEU A 61 -10.80 -24.93 -11.75
C LEU A 61 -11.54 -25.98 -10.92
N ARG A 62 -12.59 -26.54 -11.51
CA ARG A 62 -13.35 -27.65 -10.93
C ARG A 62 -12.68 -28.98 -11.27
N THR A 63 -12.09 -29.63 -10.26
CA THR A 63 -11.45 -30.96 -10.38
C THR A 63 -12.27 -32.01 -9.64
N GLY A 64 -12.13 -33.29 -9.99
CA GLY A 64 -12.83 -34.40 -9.30
C GLY A 64 -12.52 -34.53 -7.80
N ILE A 65 -11.44 -33.90 -7.33
CA ILE A 65 -11.00 -33.86 -5.92
C ILE A 65 -11.35 -32.55 -5.18
N GLY A 66 -12.05 -31.62 -5.83
CA GLY A 66 -12.41 -30.33 -5.24
C GLY A 66 -12.45 -29.18 -6.25
N ASP A 67 -13.04 -28.07 -5.83
CA ASP A 67 -13.11 -26.83 -6.63
C ASP A 67 -11.98 -25.89 -6.17
N PHE A 68 -11.17 -25.39 -7.10
CA PHE A 68 -10.14 -24.38 -6.85
C PHE A 68 -10.55 -23.06 -7.48
N ASP A 69 -10.44 -21.97 -6.74
CA ASP A 69 -10.72 -20.62 -7.24
C ASP A 69 -9.47 -19.75 -7.06
N LEU A 70 -8.94 -19.26 -8.18
CA LEU A 70 -7.78 -18.39 -8.25
C LEU A 70 -8.21 -17.03 -8.76
N GLU A 71 -8.15 -16.01 -7.92
CA GLU A 71 -8.47 -14.62 -8.27
C GLU A 71 -7.23 -13.74 -8.17
N GLY A 72 -6.81 -13.17 -9.30
CA GLY A 72 -5.81 -12.11 -9.35
C GLY A 72 -6.49 -10.74 -9.24
N ARG A 73 -6.00 -9.89 -8.34
CA ARG A 73 -6.55 -8.57 -8.04
C ARG A 73 -5.47 -7.50 -8.20
N TYR A 74 -5.82 -6.43 -8.89
CA TYR A 74 -4.98 -5.26 -9.06
C TYR A 74 -5.65 -4.07 -8.40
N TYR A 75 -5.03 -3.55 -7.34
CA TYR A 75 -5.49 -2.37 -6.64
C TYR A 75 -4.68 -1.15 -7.08
N PHE A 76 -5.41 -0.11 -7.47
CA PHE A 76 -4.90 1.20 -7.82
C PHE A 76 -5.36 2.21 -6.75
N GLY A 77 -4.45 2.55 -5.84
CA GLY A 77 -4.68 3.58 -4.83
C GLY A 77 -4.83 4.94 -5.48
N LEU A 78 -5.96 5.59 -5.24
CA LEU A 78 -6.25 6.95 -5.70
C LEU A 78 -5.82 8.01 -4.67
N ALA A 79 -5.14 7.58 -3.61
CA ALA A 79 -4.68 8.34 -2.44
C ALA A 79 -4.27 9.78 -2.76
N ASP A 80 -5.24 10.69 -2.74
CA ASP A 80 -5.11 12.06 -2.24
C ASP A 80 -6.49 12.73 -2.08
N PHE A 81 -7.06 12.75 -0.86
CA PHE A 81 -8.22 13.60 -0.53
C PHE A 81 -8.07 14.37 0.79
N PHE A 82 -6.85 14.64 1.24
CA PHE A 82 -6.65 15.74 2.18
C PHE A 82 -6.08 16.94 1.43
N ARG A 83 -7.01 17.80 1.01
CA ARG A 83 -6.84 19.22 0.65
C ARG A 83 -5.45 19.75 1.00
N TYR A 84 -4.68 20.07 -0.03
CA TYR A 84 -3.49 20.90 0.14
C TYR A 84 -3.54 22.16 -0.72
N GLU A 85 -4.57 22.96 -0.47
CA GLU A 85 -4.53 24.39 -0.74
C GLU A 85 -3.83 25.08 0.46
N SER A 86 -2.52 24.85 0.67
CA SER A 86 -1.58 25.76 1.37
C SER A 86 -0.26 25.08 1.83
N ARG A 87 0.81 25.22 1.02
CA ARG A 87 2.26 24.89 1.23
C ARG A 87 2.81 23.75 0.32
N LYS A 88 3.18 24.09 -0.91
CA LYS A 88 4.35 23.52 -1.62
C LYS A 88 4.99 22.27 -0.97
N THR A 89 4.47 21.09 -1.24
CA THR A 89 5.18 19.83 -0.99
C THR A 89 5.09 19.01 -2.28
N ASP A 90 6.25 18.75 -2.89
CA ASP A 90 6.40 18.20 -4.25
C ASP A 90 6.05 16.71 -4.38
N PHE A 91 5.35 16.13 -3.41
CA PHE A 91 4.82 14.77 -3.52
C PHE A 91 3.43 14.79 -4.16
N SER A 92 3.42 15.04 -5.46
CA SER A 92 2.20 15.25 -6.23
C SER A 92 1.18 14.12 -6.14
N ARG A 93 1.58 12.85 -5.93
CA ARG A 93 0.67 11.68 -5.92
C ARG A 93 1.33 10.48 -5.22
N ALA A 94 0.81 10.04 -4.07
CA ALA A 94 1.21 8.78 -3.44
C ALA A 94 0.30 7.61 -3.88
N ALA A 95 0.12 7.45 -5.19
CA ALA A 95 -0.70 6.39 -5.76
C ALA A 95 0.00 5.03 -5.61
N HIS A 96 -0.21 4.36 -4.48
CA HIS A 96 0.30 3.02 -4.23
C HIS A 96 -0.46 1.98 -5.06
N ARG A 97 0.27 1.03 -5.63
CA ARG A 97 -0.28 -0.06 -6.46
C ARG A 97 -0.01 -1.37 -5.74
N VAL A 98 -1.04 -2.17 -5.52
CA VAL A 98 -0.93 -3.47 -4.85
C VAL A 98 -1.41 -4.56 -5.78
N ILE A 99 -0.61 -5.60 -5.92
CA ILE A 99 -0.99 -6.83 -6.62
C ILE A 99 -1.35 -7.85 -5.56
N GLU A 100 -2.60 -8.31 -5.56
CA GLU A 100 -3.13 -9.31 -4.63
C GLU A 100 -3.49 -10.57 -5.42
N ALA A 101 -3.20 -11.75 -4.84
CA ALA A 101 -3.65 -13.02 -5.37
C ALA A 101 -4.40 -13.76 -4.26
N LYS A 102 -5.63 -14.20 -4.56
CA LYS A 102 -6.47 -14.98 -3.66
C LYS A 102 -6.59 -16.40 -4.23
N LEU A 103 -6.19 -17.38 -3.44
CA LEU A 103 -6.38 -18.80 -3.74
C LEU A 103 -7.36 -19.39 -2.73
N THR A 104 -8.46 -19.95 -3.21
CA THR A 104 -9.48 -20.62 -2.40
C THR A 104 -9.57 -22.08 -2.83
N TYR A 105 -9.56 -23.00 -1.86
CA TYR A 105 -9.76 -24.43 -2.10
C TYR A 105 -11.01 -24.90 -1.37
N TYR A 106 -11.97 -25.43 -2.13
CA TYR A 106 -13.21 -25.97 -1.59
C TYR A 106 -13.08 -27.49 -1.41
N ILE A 107 -13.08 -27.92 -0.15
CA ILE A 107 -13.12 -29.33 0.24
C ILE A 107 -14.58 -29.78 0.17
N LYS A 108 -14.88 -30.77 -0.69
CA LYS A 108 -16.18 -31.44 -0.69
C LYS A 108 -16.11 -32.63 0.27
N PHE A 109 -16.89 -32.55 1.34
CA PHE A 109 -17.22 -33.67 2.23
C PHE A 109 -18.48 -34.38 1.72
#